data_AF-A0A967J870-F1
#
_entry.id   AF-A0A967J870-F1
#
_cell.length_a   1.000
_cell.length_b   1.000
_cell.length_c   1.000
_cell.angle_alpha   90.00
_cell.angle_beta   90.00
_cell.angle_gamma   90.00
#
_symmetry.space_group_name_H-M   'P 1'
#
loop_
_entity.id
_entity.type
_entity.pdbx_description
1 polymer ?
#
loop_
_entity_poly.entity_id
_entity_poly.type
_entity_poly.pdbx_seq_one_letter_code
_entity_poly.pdbx_strand_id
1 'polypeptide(L)' 'MRFKNGDDIAYGLAEADGVTLYRGSPFVAWEATETMIPWPRVQLLAPVIPSKVVCLGRNYVAHAEEQDVDVPEEPII' A
#
# COMPACT_ATOMS: atom_id res chain seq x y z
N MET A 1 -1.68 4.58 -5.16
CA MET A 1 -2.56 3.47 -4.71
C MET A 1 -2.99 2.59 -5.88
N ARG A 2 -3.36 1.34 -5.62
CA ARG A 2 -3.85 0.36 -6.60
C ARG A 2 -5.34 0.11 -6.38
N PHE A 3 -6.13 0.12 -7.45
CA PHE A 3 -7.59 0.02 -7.37
C PHE A 3 -8.18 -0.62 -8.63
N LYS A 4 -9.44 -1.08 -8.53
CA LYS A 4 -10.21 -1.55 -9.68
C LYS A 4 -10.86 -0.35 -10.38
N ASN A 5 -10.70 -0.25 -11.70
CA ASN A 5 -11.35 0.73 -12.55
C ASN A 5 -12.21 0.01 -13.60
N GLY A 6 -13.50 -0.16 -13.33
CA GLY A 6 -14.35 -1.03 -14.14
C GLY A 6 -13.90 -2.49 -14.01
N ASP A 7 -13.44 -3.08 -15.12
CA ASP A 7 -12.87 -4.44 -15.14
C ASP A 7 -11.33 -4.46 -15.11
N ASP A 8 -10.70 -3.30 -15.26
CA ASP A 8 -9.25 -3.16 -15.24
C ASP A 8 -8.69 -2.87 -13.84
N ILE A 9 -7.38 -3.07 -13.71
CA ILE A 9 -6.61 -2.71 -12.52
C ILE A 9 -5.72 -1.52 -12.87
N ALA A 10 -5.78 -0.49 -12.03
CA ALA A 10 -5.05 0.75 -12.26
C ALA A 10 -4.29 1.23 -11.02
N TYR A 11 -3.34 2.13 -11.26
CA TYR A 11 -2.67 2.90 -10.23
C TYR A 11 -3.11 4.36 -10.31
N GLY A 12 -3.05 5.06 -9.18
CA GLY A 12 -3.39 6.47 -9.13
C GLY A 12 -2.98 7.15 -7.83
N LEU A 13 -3.06 8.47 -7.80
CA LEU A 13 -2.79 9.29 -6.62
C LEU A 13 -4.11 9.56 -5.89
N ALA A 14 -4.13 9.29 -4.58
CA ALA A 14 -5.28 9.62 -3.73
C ALA A 14 -5.31 11.12 -3.48
N GLU A 15 -6.47 11.74 -3.70
CA GLU A 15 -6.74 13.16 -3.49
C GLU A 15 -8.02 13.34 -2.65
N ALA A 16 -8.39 14.59 -2.34
CA ALA A 16 -9.54 14.86 -1.49
C ALA A 16 -10.84 14.27 -2.06
N ASP A 17 -11.09 14.47 -3.35
CA ASP A 17 -12.37 14.13 -3.99
C ASP A 17 -12.37 12.77 -4.70
N GLY A 18 -11.21 12.12 -4.81
CA GLY A 18 -11.09 10.83 -5.48
C GLY A 18 -9.65 10.43 -5.75
N VAL A 19 -9.46 9.75 -6.88
CA VAL A 19 -8.17 9.21 -7.30
C VAL A 19 -7.86 9.70 -8.71
N THR A 20 -6.77 10.44 -8.86
CA THR A 20 -6.23 10.79 -10.18
C THR A 20 -5.59 9.53 -10.79
N LEU A 21 -6.08 9.12 -11.95
CA LEU A 21 -5.61 7.92 -12.66
C LEU A 21 -4.21 8.15 -13.23
N TYR A 22 -3.32 7.18 -13.07
CA TYR A 22 -1.98 7.17 -13.64
C TYR A 22 -1.85 6.05 -14.66
N ARG A 23 -1.15 6.34 -15.77
CA ARG A 23 -0.76 5.32 -16.76
C ARG A 23 0.58 4.72 -16.35
N GLY A 24 0.67 3.39 -16.33
CA GLY A 24 1.91 2.67 -15.95
C GLY A 24 1.89 2.18 -14.49
N SER A 25 3.08 2.10 -13.89
CA SER A 25 3.27 1.55 -12.54
C SER A 25 4.24 2.42 -11.72
N PRO A 26 3.95 2.68 -10.44
CA PRO A 26 4.84 3.47 -9.58
C PRO A 26 6.22 2.83 -9.35
N PHE A 27 6.41 1.56 -9.71
CA PHE A 27 7.66 0.81 -9.51
C PHE A 27 8.59 0.81 -10.73
N VAL A 28 8.17 1.38 -11.87
CA VAL A 28 8.98 1.45 -13.09
C VAL A 28 8.94 2.85 -13.67
N ALA A 29 7.80 3.23 -14.22
CA ALA A 29 7.50 4.55 -14.75
C ALA A 29 5.98 4.72 -14.79
N TRP A 30 5.53 5.91 -14.45
CA TRP A 30 4.13 6.28 -14.47
C TRP A 30 3.97 7.77 -14.69
N GLU A 31 2.84 8.16 -15.26
CA GLU A 31 2.48 9.55 -15.52
C GLU A 31 1.01 9.80 -15.15
N ALA A 32 0.72 11.00 -14.67
CA ALA A 32 -0.63 11.41 -14.37
C ALA A 32 -1.45 11.52 -15.67
N THR A 33 -2.70 11.11 -15.59
CA THR A 33 -3.70 11.40 -16.63
C THR A 33 -4.60 12.55 -16.16
N GLU A 34 -5.40 13.10 -17.06
CA GLU A 34 -6.42 14.10 -16.72
C GLU A 34 -7.69 13.48 -16.10
N THR A 35 -7.73 12.15 -15.92
CA THR A 35 -8.90 11.44 -15.43
C THR A 35 -8.87 11.34 -13.91
N MET A 36 -9.93 11.87 -13.27
CA MET A 36 -10.19 11.66 -11.84
C MET A 36 -11.36 10.69 -11.65
N ILE A 37 -11.17 9.71 -10.77
CA ILE A 37 -12.20 8.74 -10.39
C ILE A 37 -12.68 9.07 -8.97
N PRO A 38 -13.96 9.43 -8.77
CA PRO A 38 -14.47 9.82 -7.46
C PRO A 38 -14.52 8.62 -6.51
N TRP A 39 -14.31 8.85 -5.21
CA TRP A 39 -14.24 7.81 -4.19
C TRP A 39 -15.35 6.74 -4.24
N PRO A 40 -16.63 7.08 -4.45
CA PRO A 40 -17.70 6.07 -4.50
C PRO A 40 -17.58 5.06 -5.64
N ARG A 41 -16.73 5.33 -6.64
CA ARG A 41 -16.46 4.43 -7.77
C ARG A 41 -15.14 3.67 -7.63
N VAL A 42 -14.35 3.96 -6.59
CA VAL A 42 -13.04 3.34 -6.38
C VAL A 42 -13.19 2.12 -5.49
N GLN A 43 -12.82 0.95 -6.02
CA GLN A 43 -12.61 -0.24 -5.20
C GLN A 43 -11.12 -0.40 -4.94
N LEU A 44 -10.68 -0.14 -3.70
CA LEU A 44 -9.28 -0.31 -3.31
C LEU A 44 -8.86 -1.78 -3.34
N LEU A 45 -7.63 -2.00 -3.79
CA LEU A 45 -6.97 -3.29 -3.78
C LEU A 45 -5.73 -3.22 -2.88
N ALA A 46 -5.12 -4.38 -2.57
CA ALA A 46 -3.78 -4.40 -2.01
C ALA A 46 -2.84 -3.55 -2.89
N PRO A 47 -1.98 -2.70 -2.30
CA PRO A 47 -1.27 -1.63 -3.01
C PRO A 47 -0.22 -2.17 -3.99
N VAL A 48 0.25 -3.40 -3.78
CA VAL A 48 1.29 -4.04 -4.57
C VAL A 48 1.01 -5.54 -4.69
N ILE A 49 1.57 -6.17 -5.72
CA ILE A 49 1.71 -7.62 -5.82
C ILE A 49 3.18 -7.92 -5.52
N PRO A 50 3.54 -8.22 -4.26
CA PRO A 50 4.92 -8.40 -3.89
C PRO A 50 5.41 -9.78 -4.33
N SER A 51 6.72 -9.91 -4.61
CA SER A 51 7.35 -11.23 -4.80
C SER A 51 7.60 -11.96 -3.48
N LYS A 52 7.71 -11.22 -2.38
CA LYS A 52 7.91 -11.72 -1.02
C LYS A 52 7.29 -10.76 -0.01
N VAL A 53 6.82 -11.30 1.12
CA VAL A 53 6.45 -10.52 2.31
C VAL A 53 7.41 -10.94 3.41
N VAL A 54 8.16 -9.99 3.95
CA VAL A 54 9.13 -10.19 5.02
C VAL A 54 8.67 -9.36 6.20
N CYS A 55 8.40 -10.02 7.32
CA CYS A 55 7.83 -9.39 8.52
C CYS A 55 8.92 -9.16 9.56
N LEU A 56 8.72 -8.21 10.47
CA LEU A 56 9.60 -7.99 11.61
C LEU A 56 8.84 -8.30 12.90
N GLY A 57 9.34 -9.25 13.68
CA GLY A 57 8.81 -9.58 14.99
C GLY A 57 9.31 -8.62 16.06
N ARG A 58 8.45 -8.28 17.03
CA ARG A 58 8.81 -7.52 18.25
C ARG A 58 9.58 -6.22 18.01
N ASN A 59 9.20 -5.48 16.97
CA ASN A 59 9.85 -4.20 16.60
C ASN A 59 9.32 -2.97 17.38
N TYR A 60 8.71 -3.19 18.55
CA TYR A 60 8.17 -2.16 19.43
C TYR A 60 8.39 -2.56 20.89
N VAL A 61 9.00 -1.69 21.69
CA VAL A 61 9.33 -1.95 23.11
C VAL A 61 8.07 -2.28 23.91
N ALA A 62 7.03 -1.45 23.80
CA ALA A 62 5.76 -1.67 24.51
C ALA A 62 5.12 -3.03 24.16
N HIS A 63 5.25 -3.50 22.92
CA HIS A 63 4.71 -4.79 22.51
C HIS A 63 5.53 -5.98 23.04
N ALA A 64 6.84 -5.80 23.25
CA ALA A 64 7.67 -6.79 23.92
C ALA A 64 7.30 -6.89 25.42
N GLU A 65 7.10 -5.74 26.07
CA GLU A 65 6.65 -5.64 27.46
C GLU A 65 5.26 -6.28 27.67
N GLU A 66 4.30 -6.06 26.76
CA GLU A 66 2.97 -6.69 26.77
C GLU A 66 3.02 -8.22 26.80
N GLN A 67 4.05 -8.81 26.19
CA GLN A 67 4.23 -10.25 26.10
C GLN A 67 5.22 -10.81 27.12
N ASP A 68 5.68 -9.99 28.07
CA ASP A 68 6.67 -10.34 29.10
C ASP A 68 7.95 -10.96 28.51
N VAL A 69 8.42 -10.39 27.41
CA VAL A 69 9.61 -10.83 26.68
C VAL A 69 10.58 -9.68 26.49
N ASP A 70 11.88 -10.01 26.53
CA ASP A 70 12.93 -9.01 26.30
C ASP A 70 12.87 -8.43 24.88
N VAL A 71 13.28 -7.17 24.77
CA VAL A 71 13.53 -6.52 23.49
C VAL A 71 14.68 -7.28 22.81
N PRO A 72 14.49 -7.80 21.59
CA PRO A 72 15.52 -8.59 20.94
C PRO A 72 16.74 -7.72 20.59
N GLU A 73 17.95 -8.28 20.77
CA GLU A 73 19.21 -7.60 20.43
C GLU A 73 19.42 -7.51 18.91
N GLU A 74 18.80 -8.41 18.13
CA GLU A 74 18.84 -8.44 16.67
C GLU A 74 17.43 -8.52 16.06
N PRO A 75 17.21 -8.01 14.83
CA PRO A 75 15.92 -8.09 14.17
C PRO A 75 15.45 -9.54 13.95
N ILE A 76 14.20 -9.82 14.32
CA ILE A 76 13.53 -11.11 14.08
C ILE A 76 12.76 -11.03 12.77
N ILE A 77 13.03 -11.92 11.81
CA ILE A 77 12.46 -11.93 10.45
C ILE A 77 11.61 -13.18 10.20
#